data_AF-B7PU24-F1
#
_entry.id   AF-B7PU24-F1
#
_cell.length_a   1.000
_cell.length_b   1.000
_cell.length_c   1.000
_cell.angle_alpha   90.00
_cell.angle_beta   90.00
_cell.angle_gamma   90.00
#
_symmetry.space_group_name_H-M   'P 1'
#
loop_
_entity.id
_entity.type
_entity.pdbx_description
1 polymer ?
#
loop_
_entity_poly.entity_id
_entity_poly.type
_entity_poly.pdbx_seq_one_letter_code
_entity_poly.pdbx_strand_id
1 'polypeptide(L)'
;MGFYGDILALEVKDLSVPKLVFTSAEGTLAVLASSAYLLRYLEATGADTPDLRSQLLSRIQQAYQSQYGFRSSDGSYGPYSSSEYPRSVFLSAFAVKALTAAKPYIGSVDSEIQRSIQYVLQQRDRNNGCFQTLSPSGPFNGNYKNGADLSLVVANSLLEGGYNDSTVYKAVLECVDADNLPSNHTLALNAYFSALIGEDARATNTLNKLLQQADKNGGLTTWDDGKTDTAGYAILTMKALGQNLGAAQPIVRWLMQQVFARYSFSYSQAYSVAVQGLTEYSRVAFATPTDLTVTVEDSQSGATPPETFAVSEQNKLVYQEKLLNKRQSYDLEATLNKGSKGCAAVQVKYYYNSKNSPVHKGLQVNATSSSVDCGTLALDICARYTEGFLSSAAVVEISLLTGFSADDQSLKE
;
A
#
# COMPACT_ATOMS: atom_id res chain seq x y z
N MET A 1 17.28 -16.51 -0.09
CA MET A 1 16.02 -17.14 0.36
C MET A 1 15.64 -16.54 1.70
N GLY A 2 14.38 -16.15 1.87
CA GLY A 2 13.80 -15.62 3.10
C GLY A 2 12.75 -16.57 3.68
N PHE A 3 12.64 -16.60 5.01
CA PHE A 3 11.72 -17.45 5.76
C PHE A 3 11.13 -16.69 6.96
N TYR A 4 9.81 -16.80 7.16
CA TYR A 4 9.09 -16.16 8.26
C TYR A 4 7.75 -16.86 8.54
N GLY A 5 7.29 -16.79 9.79
CA GLY A 5 6.05 -17.44 10.26
C GLY A 5 4.80 -16.60 10.09
N ASP A 6 4.94 -15.28 10.02
CA ASP A 6 3.85 -14.33 9.87
C ASP A 6 4.14 -13.42 8.68
N ILE A 7 3.18 -13.25 7.79
CA ILE A 7 3.35 -12.48 6.55
C ILE A 7 3.67 -11.00 6.79
N LEU A 8 3.33 -10.49 7.98
CA LEU A 8 3.67 -9.13 8.40
C LEU A 8 5.13 -8.99 8.88
N ALA A 9 5.92 -10.07 8.93
CA ALA A 9 7.35 -10.00 9.18
C ALA A 9 8.08 -9.08 8.17
N LEU A 10 7.55 -8.95 6.95
CA LEU A 10 8.08 -8.04 5.95
C LEU A 10 7.83 -6.57 6.30
N GLU A 11 6.66 -6.26 6.85
CA GLU A 11 6.32 -4.91 7.33
C GLU A 11 7.13 -4.55 8.58
N VAL A 12 7.36 -5.53 9.46
CA VAL A 12 8.26 -5.36 10.61
C VAL A 12 9.70 -5.14 10.14
N LYS A 13 10.16 -5.85 9.10
CA LYS A 13 11.48 -5.61 8.51
C LYS A 13 11.59 -4.21 7.89
N ASP A 14 10.53 -3.67 7.30
CA ASP A 14 10.50 -2.30 6.78
C ASP A 14 10.71 -1.22 7.87
N LEU A 15 10.46 -1.55 9.15
CA LEU A 15 10.80 -0.66 10.26
C LEU A 15 12.30 -0.36 10.35
N SER A 16 13.16 -1.25 9.84
CA SER A 16 14.61 -1.03 9.84
C SER A 16 15.10 -0.02 8.80
N VAL A 17 14.20 0.56 7.98
CA VAL A 17 14.57 1.63 7.03
C VAL A 17 14.97 2.88 7.82
N PRO A 18 16.25 3.32 7.75
CA PRO A 18 16.80 4.29 8.70
C PRO A 18 16.29 5.73 8.51
N LYS A 19 15.68 6.06 7.36
CA LYS A 19 15.10 7.38 7.13
C LYS A 19 13.89 7.30 6.20
N LEU A 20 12.73 7.66 6.71
CA LEU A 20 11.55 7.98 5.90
C LEU A 20 11.62 9.44 5.45
N VAL A 21 11.31 9.69 4.19
CA VAL A 21 11.18 11.05 3.66
C VAL A 21 9.72 11.28 3.31
N PHE A 22 9.13 12.28 3.96
CA PHE A 22 7.72 12.65 3.80
C PHE A 22 7.60 13.74 2.73
N THR A 23 7.65 13.33 1.45
CA THR A 23 7.64 14.27 0.32
C THR A 23 6.24 14.59 -0.19
N SER A 24 5.26 13.70 0.01
CA SER A 24 3.88 13.88 -0.45
C SER A 24 2.87 13.59 0.66
N ALA A 25 1.67 14.18 0.52
CA ALA A 25 0.57 13.91 1.43
C ALA A 25 0.13 12.44 1.38
N GLU A 26 0.01 11.86 0.19
CA GLU A 26 -0.45 10.48 0.04
C GLU A 26 0.49 9.49 0.73
N GLY A 27 1.80 9.62 0.52
CA GLY A 27 2.79 8.75 1.16
C GLY A 27 2.83 8.94 2.67
N THR A 28 2.73 10.19 3.14
CA THR A 28 2.71 10.50 4.57
C THR A 28 1.49 9.90 5.27
N LEU A 29 0.30 10.08 4.70
CA LEU A 29 -0.95 9.52 5.23
C LEU A 29 -0.96 7.99 5.15
N ALA A 30 -0.35 7.41 4.11
CA ALA A 30 -0.20 5.97 3.98
C ALA A 30 0.68 5.38 5.08
N VAL A 31 1.84 6.00 5.38
CA VAL A 31 2.70 5.59 6.50
C VAL A 31 1.95 5.71 7.82
N LEU A 32 1.21 6.80 8.03
CA LEU A 32 0.43 7.02 9.25
C LEU A 32 -0.59 5.89 9.46
N ALA A 33 -1.40 5.60 8.43
CA ALA A 33 -2.44 4.58 8.49
C ALA A 33 -1.86 3.15 8.62
N SER A 34 -0.88 2.78 7.78
CA SER A 34 -0.32 1.43 7.78
C SER A 34 0.40 1.11 9.09
N SER A 35 1.13 2.07 9.66
CA SER A 35 1.80 1.91 10.96
C SER A 35 0.78 1.71 12.08
N ALA A 36 -0.34 2.44 12.05
CA ALA A 36 -1.41 2.27 13.02
C ALA A 36 -2.11 0.91 12.90
N TYR A 37 -2.35 0.41 11.68
CA TYR A 37 -2.91 -0.92 11.45
C TYR A 37 -1.98 -2.03 11.94
N LEU A 38 -0.68 -1.92 11.65
CA LEU A 38 0.32 -2.87 12.12
C LEU A 38 0.42 -2.87 13.64
N LEU A 39 0.48 -1.69 14.29
CA LEU A 39 0.52 -1.63 15.75
C LEU A 39 -0.72 -2.26 16.39
N ARG A 40 -1.91 -1.98 15.85
CA ARG A 40 -3.17 -2.58 16.32
C ARG A 40 -3.18 -4.10 16.15
N TYR A 41 -2.57 -4.61 15.08
CA TYR A 41 -2.40 -6.04 14.87
C TYR A 41 -1.51 -6.67 15.95
N LEU A 42 -0.35 -6.06 16.21
CA LEU A 42 0.59 -6.55 17.21
C LEU A 42 -0.05 -6.56 18.61
N GLU A 43 -0.77 -5.51 18.98
CA GLU A 43 -1.53 -5.44 20.23
C GLU A 43 -2.60 -6.55 20.32
N ALA A 44 -3.36 -6.74 19.25
CA ALA A 44 -4.43 -7.75 19.22
C ALA A 44 -3.92 -9.20 19.25
N THR A 45 -2.66 -9.43 18.88
CA THR A 45 -2.03 -10.76 18.84
C THR A 45 -1.04 -11.00 19.97
N GLY A 46 -0.81 -10.01 20.83
CA GLY A 46 0.19 -10.08 21.91
C GLY A 46 1.63 -10.11 21.41
N ALA A 47 1.88 -9.64 20.18
CA ALA A 47 3.19 -9.59 19.54
C ALA A 47 3.86 -8.20 19.65
N ASP A 48 3.32 -7.30 20.48
CA ASP A 48 3.76 -5.91 20.64
C ASP A 48 4.97 -5.77 21.58
N THR A 49 6.14 -6.21 21.13
CA THR A 49 7.37 -6.02 21.92
C THR A 49 7.66 -4.52 22.15
N PRO A 50 8.32 -4.15 23.27
CA PRO A 50 8.63 -2.75 23.57
C PRO A 50 9.42 -2.03 22.45
N ASP A 51 10.33 -2.75 21.79
CA ASP A 51 11.13 -2.23 20.68
C ASP A 51 10.27 -1.94 19.44
N LEU A 52 9.45 -2.91 18.99
CA LEU A 52 8.54 -2.72 17.87
C LEU A 52 7.54 -1.59 18.14
N ARG A 53 6.98 -1.55 19.35
CA ARG A 53 6.06 -0.51 19.78
C ARG A 53 6.71 0.88 19.71
N SER A 54 7.93 1.02 20.21
CA SER A 54 8.68 2.28 20.18
C SER A 54 8.93 2.76 18.75
N GLN A 55 9.38 1.86 17.86
CA GLN A 55 9.63 2.19 16.46
C GLN A 55 8.35 2.60 15.72
N LEU A 56 7.25 1.88 15.93
CA LEU A 56 5.95 2.20 15.32
C LEU A 56 5.36 3.51 15.83
N LEU A 57 5.39 3.76 17.14
CA LEU A 57 4.93 5.02 17.72
C LEU A 57 5.76 6.20 17.20
N SER A 58 7.08 6.04 17.09
CA SER A 58 7.95 7.05 16.48
C SER A 58 7.57 7.33 15.02
N ARG A 59 7.33 6.28 14.23
CA ARG A 59 6.90 6.41 12.82
C ARG A 59 5.53 7.08 12.68
N ILE A 60 4.56 6.71 13.51
CA ILE A 60 3.23 7.33 13.59
C ILE A 60 3.36 8.81 13.93
N GLN A 61 4.16 9.15 14.95
CA GLN A 61 4.35 10.53 15.39
C GLN A 61 5.01 11.40 14.30
N GLN A 62 6.03 10.87 13.63
CA GLN A 62 6.69 11.55 12.51
C GLN A 62 5.72 11.83 11.36
N ALA A 63 4.95 10.81 10.93
CA ALA A 63 3.98 10.98 9.86
C ALA A 63 2.85 11.95 10.23
N TYR A 64 2.38 11.91 11.47
CA TYR A 64 1.38 12.84 11.99
C TYR A 64 1.88 14.30 12.03
N GLN A 65 3.15 14.52 12.38
CA GLN A 65 3.74 15.86 12.34
C GLN A 65 3.96 16.32 10.90
N SER A 66 4.47 15.44 10.03
CA SER A 66 4.73 15.78 8.63
C SER A 66 3.46 16.09 7.85
N GLN A 67 2.31 15.47 8.16
CA GLN A 67 1.09 15.72 7.38
C GLN A 67 0.61 17.18 7.43
N TYR A 68 0.93 17.93 8.49
CA TYR A 68 0.55 19.35 8.60
C TYR A 68 1.12 20.20 7.47
N GLY A 69 2.27 19.81 6.90
CA GLY A 69 2.86 20.49 5.75
C GLY A 69 1.96 20.47 4.52
N PHE A 70 1.03 19.52 4.41
CA PHE A 70 0.13 19.35 3.26
C PHE A 70 -1.30 19.84 3.53
N ARG A 71 -1.60 20.21 4.77
CA ARG A 71 -2.95 20.52 5.26
C ARG A 71 -3.23 22.03 5.24
N SER A 72 -4.39 22.40 4.73
CA SER A 72 -4.90 23.78 4.75
C SER A 72 -5.77 24.07 5.99
N SER A 73 -6.00 25.36 6.27
CA SER A 73 -6.80 25.81 7.41
C SER A 73 -8.26 25.32 7.37
N ASP A 74 -8.83 25.19 6.18
CA ASP A 74 -10.16 24.66 5.88
C ASP A 74 -10.28 23.13 6.00
N GLY A 75 -9.18 22.44 6.32
CA GLY A 75 -9.14 20.97 6.45
C GLY A 75 -8.88 20.22 5.15
N SER A 76 -8.68 20.92 4.03
CA SER A 76 -8.30 20.31 2.77
C SER A 76 -6.82 19.93 2.72
N TYR A 77 -6.48 18.93 1.90
CA TYR A 77 -5.10 18.48 1.68
C TYR A 77 -4.67 18.71 0.23
N GLY A 78 -3.45 19.20 0.04
CA GLY A 78 -2.76 19.23 -1.25
C GLY A 78 -1.79 18.05 -1.39
N PRO A 79 -1.40 17.64 -2.61
CA PRO A 79 -0.45 16.54 -2.82
C PRO A 79 0.95 16.84 -2.26
N TYR A 80 1.36 18.12 -2.26
CA TYR A 80 2.63 18.61 -1.74
C TYR A 80 2.40 19.89 -0.92
N SER A 81 3.44 20.36 -0.23
CA SER A 81 3.32 21.42 0.77
C SER A 81 3.07 22.83 0.18
N SER A 82 3.37 23.05 -1.10
CA SER A 82 3.09 24.33 -1.76
C SER A 82 1.58 24.58 -1.89
N SER A 83 1.17 25.82 -1.65
CA SER A 83 -0.20 26.30 -1.89
C SER A 83 -0.58 26.33 -3.37
N GLU A 84 0.40 26.24 -4.28
CA GLU A 84 0.19 26.24 -5.73
C GLU A 84 -0.50 24.98 -6.23
N TYR A 85 -0.35 23.87 -5.49
CA TYR A 85 -1.01 22.62 -5.87
C TYR A 85 -2.51 22.66 -5.52
N PRO A 86 -3.38 22.20 -6.42
CA PRO A 86 -4.82 22.16 -6.16
C PRO A 86 -5.13 21.26 -4.97
N ARG A 87 -6.14 21.65 -4.19
CA ARG A 87 -6.65 20.85 -3.07
C ARG A 87 -7.35 19.60 -3.61
N SER A 88 -7.18 18.48 -2.91
CA SER A 88 -7.65 17.16 -3.34
C SER A 88 -8.69 16.61 -2.39
N VAL A 89 -9.88 16.32 -2.91
CA VAL A 89 -10.97 15.67 -2.18
C VAL A 89 -10.56 14.28 -1.72
N PHE A 90 -9.89 13.53 -2.59
CA PHE A 90 -9.32 12.23 -2.28
C PHE A 90 -8.34 12.30 -1.10
N LEU A 91 -7.33 13.17 -1.15
CA LEU A 91 -6.34 13.27 -0.07
C LEU A 91 -6.98 13.73 1.25
N SER A 92 -7.96 14.63 1.16
CA SER A 92 -8.68 15.12 2.34
C SER A 92 -9.52 14.00 2.99
N ALA A 93 -10.20 13.18 2.19
CA ALA A 93 -10.92 12.01 2.68
C ALA A 93 -9.95 10.94 3.21
N PHE A 94 -8.82 10.70 2.53
CA PHE A 94 -7.81 9.75 3.00
C PHE A 94 -7.20 10.21 4.33
N ALA A 95 -7.02 11.51 4.54
CA ALA A 95 -6.59 12.06 5.82
C ALA A 95 -7.58 11.77 6.96
N VAL A 96 -8.90 11.86 6.71
CA VAL A 96 -9.94 11.45 7.67
C VAL A 96 -9.71 9.99 8.09
N LYS A 97 -9.55 9.08 7.14
CA LYS A 97 -9.28 7.65 7.41
C LYS A 97 -7.97 7.45 8.19
N ALA A 98 -6.87 8.06 7.75
CA ALA A 98 -5.55 7.88 8.34
C ALA A 98 -5.44 8.45 9.77
N LEU A 99 -5.97 9.66 9.99
CA LEU A 99 -6.02 10.28 11.32
C LEU A 99 -6.90 9.47 12.28
N THR A 100 -8.03 8.94 11.80
CA THR A 100 -8.90 8.08 12.61
C THR A 100 -8.21 6.78 13.00
N ALA A 101 -7.50 6.15 12.06
CA ALA A 101 -6.72 4.94 12.33
C ALA A 101 -5.62 5.19 13.39
N ALA A 102 -4.96 6.34 13.34
CA ALA A 102 -3.88 6.71 14.25
C ALA A 102 -4.35 7.34 15.58
N LYS A 103 -5.62 7.76 15.68
CA LYS A 103 -6.21 8.44 16.85
C LYS A 103 -5.86 7.78 18.20
N PRO A 104 -5.87 6.44 18.36
CA PRO A 104 -5.50 5.80 19.63
C PRO A 104 -4.06 6.09 20.10
N TYR A 105 -3.17 6.49 19.20
CA TYR A 105 -1.73 6.65 19.45
C TYR A 105 -1.24 8.09 19.47
N ILE A 106 -1.99 9.02 18.85
CA ILE A 106 -1.63 10.46 18.75
C ILE A 106 -2.53 11.37 19.59
N GLY A 107 -3.64 10.85 20.13
CA GLY A 107 -4.55 11.61 20.99
C GLY A 107 -5.62 12.39 20.22
N SER A 108 -5.92 13.62 20.67
CA SER A 108 -7.10 14.37 20.25
C SER A 108 -6.94 15.03 18.87
N VAL A 109 -7.45 14.37 17.82
CA VAL A 109 -7.50 14.87 16.43
C VAL A 109 -8.94 15.11 15.92
N ASP A 110 -9.94 15.05 16.79
CA ASP A 110 -11.37 15.09 16.41
C ASP A 110 -11.75 16.38 15.66
N SER A 111 -11.25 17.53 16.08
CA SER A 111 -11.52 18.80 15.39
C SER A 111 -10.88 18.86 14.00
N GLU A 112 -9.74 18.19 13.81
CA GLU A 112 -9.04 18.16 12.53
C GLU A 112 -9.79 17.26 11.55
N ILE A 113 -10.16 16.06 12.01
CA ILE A 113 -10.98 15.08 11.27
C ILE A 113 -12.31 15.72 10.86
N GLN A 114 -13.02 16.35 11.80
CA GLN A 114 -14.31 16.97 11.52
C GLN A 114 -14.20 18.07 10.45
N ARG A 115 -13.13 18.87 10.49
CA ARG A 115 -12.93 19.93 9.49
C ARG A 115 -12.68 19.36 8.10
N SER A 116 -11.88 18.31 7.98
CA SER A 116 -11.65 17.61 6.71
C SER A 116 -12.93 16.93 6.18
N ILE A 117 -13.76 16.34 7.06
CA ILE A 117 -15.08 15.83 6.69
C ILE A 117 -15.94 16.96 6.09
N GLN A 118 -16.04 18.12 6.76
CA GLN A 118 -16.83 19.25 6.26
C GLN A 118 -16.34 19.74 4.90
N TYR A 119 -15.03 19.84 4.69
CA TYR A 119 -14.47 20.19 3.38
C TYR A 119 -14.88 19.17 2.31
N VAL A 120 -14.70 17.87 2.56
CA VAL A 120 -15.01 16.79 1.61
C VAL A 120 -16.48 16.80 1.22
N LEU A 121 -17.40 16.94 2.18
CA LEU A 121 -18.84 16.94 1.93
C LEU A 121 -19.30 18.09 1.01
N GLN A 122 -18.58 19.22 1.00
CA GLN A 122 -18.88 20.34 0.11
C GLN A 122 -18.56 20.04 -1.36
N GLN A 123 -17.77 19.00 -1.64
CA GLN A 123 -17.33 18.63 -2.99
C GLN A 123 -18.23 17.57 -3.64
N ARG A 124 -19.36 17.24 -3.00
CA ARG A 124 -20.37 16.34 -3.56
C ARG A 124 -21.32 17.12 -4.46
N ASP A 125 -21.46 16.67 -5.71
CA ASP A 125 -22.48 17.15 -6.63
C ASP A 125 -23.86 16.72 -6.14
N ARG A 126 -24.76 17.71 -5.99
CA ARG A 126 -26.12 17.48 -5.48
C ARG A 126 -27.05 16.84 -6.52
N ASN A 127 -26.69 16.86 -7.81
CA ASN A 127 -27.55 16.39 -8.89
C ASN A 127 -27.34 14.90 -9.19
N ASN A 128 -26.11 14.40 -9.07
CA ASN A 128 -25.77 13.00 -9.37
C ASN A 128 -25.16 12.25 -8.19
N GLY A 129 -24.95 12.92 -7.04
CA GLY A 129 -24.41 12.30 -5.83
C GLY A 129 -22.91 12.00 -5.85
N CYS A 130 -22.22 12.23 -6.97
CA CYS A 130 -20.79 11.97 -7.10
C CYS A 130 -19.95 13.02 -6.36
N PHE A 131 -18.84 12.59 -5.76
CA PHE A 131 -17.78 13.51 -5.37
C PHE A 131 -16.97 13.93 -6.61
N GLN A 132 -16.64 15.23 -6.68
CA GLN A 132 -15.91 15.81 -7.79
C GLN A 132 -14.56 16.35 -7.33
N THR A 133 -13.55 16.24 -8.19
CA THR A 133 -12.27 16.92 -7.99
C THR A 133 -12.32 18.32 -8.58
N LEU A 134 -11.61 19.27 -7.95
CA LEU A 134 -11.42 20.61 -8.47
C LEU A 134 -10.54 20.64 -9.73
N SER A 135 -9.81 19.56 -10.03
CA SER A 135 -9.00 19.41 -11.24
C SER A 135 -9.19 18.02 -11.88
N PRO A 136 -10.31 17.78 -12.61
CA PRO A 136 -10.63 16.49 -13.22
C PRO A 136 -9.59 15.98 -14.22
N SER A 137 -8.93 16.91 -14.92
CA SER A 137 -7.95 16.63 -15.98
C SER A 137 -6.51 16.75 -15.52
N GLY A 138 -6.26 17.05 -14.23
CA GLY A 138 -4.92 17.25 -13.70
C GLY A 138 -4.26 15.95 -13.19
N PRO A 139 -2.92 15.90 -13.12
CA PRO A 139 -2.17 14.71 -12.66
C PRO A 139 -2.36 14.39 -11.17
N PHE A 140 -3.11 15.22 -10.44
CA PHE A 140 -3.30 15.14 -8.99
C PHE A 140 -4.70 14.63 -8.58
N ASN A 141 -5.46 14.04 -9.52
CA ASN A 141 -6.79 13.47 -9.27
C ASN A 141 -6.76 12.06 -8.61
N GLY A 142 -5.64 11.66 -7.98
CA GLY A 142 -5.53 10.36 -7.30
C GLY A 142 -5.68 9.13 -8.22
N ASN A 143 -5.48 9.30 -9.54
CA ASN A 143 -5.60 8.24 -10.55
C ASN A 143 -6.99 7.59 -10.68
N TYR A 144 -8.06 8.26 -10.26
CA TYR A 144 -9.43 7.76 -10.45
C TYR A 144 -9.92 8.08 -11.87
N LYS A 145 -10.25 7.01 -12.61
CA LYS A 145 -10.60 7.08 -14.04
C LYS A 145 -12.01 7.63 -14.28
N ASN A 146 -12.87 7.63 -13.27
CA ASN A 146 -14.27 8.05 -13.35
C ASN A 146 -14.78 8.58 -11.99
N GLY A 147 -15.96 9.22 -12.01
CA GLY A 147 -16.60 9.80 -10.83
C GLY A 147 -17.02 8.75 -9.79
N ALA A 148 -17.37 7.53 -10.21
CA ALA A 148 -17.77 6.45 -9.31
C ALA A 148 -16.62 5.96 -8.43
N ASP A 149 -15.43 5.74 -9.02
CA ASP A 149 -14.22 5.33 -8.30
C ASP A 149 -13.82 6.34 -7.22
N LEU A 150 -13.73 7.63 -7.59
CA LEU A 150 -13.42 8.69 -6.63
C LEU A 150 -14.46 8.74 -5.51
N SER A 151 -15.74 8.66 -5.88
CA SER A 151 -16.85 8.73 -4.92
C SER A 151 -16.81 7.58 -3.92
N LEU A 152 -16.54 6.35 -4.39
CA LEU A 152 -16.43 5.18 -3.53
C LEU A 152 -15.22 5.25 -2.60
N VAL A 153 -14.05 5.71 -3.07
CA VAL A 153 -12.88 5.86 -2.18
C VAL A 153 -13.13 6.91 -1.12
N VAL A 154 -13.71 8.05 -1.51
CA VAL A 154 -14.07 9.10 -0.56
C VAL A 154 -15.08 8.57 0.46
N ALA A 155 -16.13 7.89 0.02
CA ALA A 155 -17.16 7.35 0.90
C ALA A 155 -16.63 6.26 1.84
N ASN A 156 -15.81 5.33 1.35
CA ASN A 156 -15.12 4.34 2.17
C ASN A 156 -14.26 5.03 3.25
N SER A 157 -13.50 6.05 2.87
CA SER A 157 -12.64 6.78 3.81
C SER A 157 -13.43 7.55 4.87
N LEU A 158 -14.60 8.10 4.51
CA LEU A 158 -15.51 8.75 5.45
C LEU A 158 -16.13 7.74 6.44
N LEU A 159 -16.61 6.59 5.94
CA LEU A 159 -17.18 5.53 6.78
C LEU A 159 -16.16 4.95 7.76
N GLU A 160 -14.96 4.65 7.29
CA GLU A 160 -13.85 4.21 8.15
C GLU A 160 -13.35 5.32 9.09
N GLY A 161 -13.56 6.58 8.71
CA GLY A 161 -13.39 7.76 9.54
C GLY A 161 -14.46 7.97 10.61
N GLY A 162 -15.47 7.10 10.67
CA GLY A 162 -16.60 7.20 11.60
C GLY A 162 -17.72 8.15 11.16
N TYR A 163 -17.67 8.70 9.95
CA TYR A 163 -18.77 9.48 9.40
C TYR A 163 -19.78 8.57 8.70
N ASN A 164 -20.93 8.37 9.33
CA ASN A 164 -22.00 7.51 8.82
C ASN A 164 -23.30 8.32 8.65
N ASP A 165 -23.59 8.71 7.41
CA ASP A 165 -24.76 9.51 7.03
C ASP A 165 -25.48 8.87 5.84
N SER A 166 -26.73 8.46 6.07
CA SER A 166 -27.54 7.78 5.06
C SER A 166 -27.88 8.60 3.83
N THR A 167 -27.96 9.91 3.94
CA THR A 167 -28.17 10.78 2.79
C THR A 167 -26.93 10.80 1.91
N VAL A 168 -25.74 10.75 2.51
CA VAL A 168 -24.47 10.76 1.77
C VAL A 168 -24.25 9.43 1.07
N TYR A 169 -24.34 8.30 1.77
CA TYR A 169 -24.04 7.01 1.15
C TYR A 169 -25.08 6.59 0.11
N LYS A 170 -26.36 6.96 0.25
CA LYS A 170 -27.38 6.74 -0.79
C LYS A 170 -27.08 7.51 -2.07
N ALA A 171 -26.66 8.78 -1.95
CA ALA A 171 -26.25 9.58 -3.11
C ALA A 171 -25.01 8.99 -3.81
N VAL A 172 -24.07 8.40 -3.06
CA VAL A 172 -22.93 7.69 -3.65
C VAL A 172 -23.37 6.44 -4.41
N LEU A 173 -24.34 5.68 -3.90
CA LEU A 173 -24.91 4.54 -4.65
C LEU A 173 -25.54 4.99 -5.97
N GLU A 174 -26.29 6.11 -5.98
CA GLU A 174 -26.86 6.69 -7.20
C GLU A 174 -25.78 7.04 -8.23
N CYS A 175 -24.69 7.67 -7.79
CA CYS A 175 -23.51 7.97 -8.63
C CYS A 175 -22.91 6.70 -9.25
N VAL A 176 -22.73 5.66 -8.44
CA VAL A 176 -22.08 4.41 -8.83
C VAL A 176 -22.96 3.59 -9.80
N ASP A 177 -24.26 3.55 -9.54
CA ASP A 177 -25.22 2.82 -10.36
C ASP A 177 -25.38 3.44 -11.75
N ALA A 178 -25.21 4.78 -11.86
CA ALA A 178 -25.20 5.48 -13.15
C ALA A 178 -23.97 5.16 -14.02
N ASP A 179 -22.82 4.82 -13.42
CA ASP A 179 -21.56 4.55 -14.13
C ASP A 179 -21.36 3.04 -14.46
N ASN A 180 -22.29 2.18 -14.02
CA ASN A 180 -22.34 0.74 -14.32
C ASN A 180 -21.05 -0.06 -13.99
N LEU A 181 -20.35 0.32 -12.91
CA LEU A 181 -19.19 -0.42 -12.37
C LEU A 181 -18.11 -0.75 -13.43
N PRO A 182 -17.41 0.26 -13.98
CA PRO A 182 -16.65 0.13 -15.22
C PRO A 182 -15.31 -0.61 -15.10
N SER A 183 -14.89 -1.02 -13.90
CA SER A 183 -13.59 -1.68 -13.71
C SER A 183 -13.54 -2.63 -12.50
N ASN A 184 -12.54 -3.51 -12.46
CA ASN A 184 -12.23 -4.36 -11.29
C ASN A 184 -12.01 -3.54 -10.01
N HIS A 185 -11.30 -2.42 -10.13
CA HIS A 185 -11.09 -1.48 -9.03
C HIS A 185 -12.41 -0.90 -8.51
N THR A 186 -13.32 -0.48 -9.40
CA THR A 186 -14.65 0.01 -9.02
C THR A 186 -15.49 -1.09 -8.35
N LEU A 187 -15.42 -2.32 -8.86
CA LEU A 187 -16.09 -3.47 -8.26
C LEU A 187 -15.60 -3.72 -6.83
N ALA A 188 -14.28 -3.72 -6.61
CA ALA A 188 -13.70 -3.94 -5.28
C ALA A 188 -14.12 -2.85 -4.29
N LEU A 189 -14.05 -1.59 -4.72
CA LEU A 189 -14.48 -0.45 -3.93
C LEU A 189 -15.97 -0.49 -3.57
N ASN A 190 -16.84 -0.80 -4.54
CA ASN A 190 -18.28 -0.87 -4.33
C ASN A 190 -18.67 -2.06 -3.45
N ALA A 191 -17.98 -3.19 -3.58
CA ALA A 191 -18.21 -4.35 -2.73
C ALA A 191 -17.90 -4.03 -1.27
N TYR A 192 -16.75 -3.39 -1.01
CA TYR A 192 -16.37 -2.99 0.33
C TYR A 192 -17.29 -1.92 0.91
N PHE A 193 -17.59 -0.88 0.11
CA PHE A 193 -18.51 0.18 0.48
C PHE A 193 -19.88 -0.36 0.88
N SER A 194 -20.45 -1.24 0.04
CA SER A 194 -21.74 -1.87 0.29
C SER A 194 -21.73 -2.67 1.59
N ALA A 195 -20.62 -3.36 1.90
CA ALA A 195 -20.49 -4.10 3.16
C ALA A 195 -20.43 -3.17 4.37
N LEU A 196 -19.74 -2.02 4.27
CA LEU A 196 -19.66 -1.05 5.37
C LEU A 196 -21.00 -0.39 5.71
N ILE A 197 -21.88 -0.22 4.72
CA ILE A 197 -23.23 0.37 4.93
C ILE A 197 -24.31 -0.66 5.24
N GLY A 198 -23.96 -1.96 5.34
CA GLY A 198 -24.89 -3.05 5.65
C GLY A 198 -25.74 -3.55 4.46
N GLU A 199 -25.36 -3.19 3.22
CA GLU A 199 -25.98 -3.69 1.99
C GLU A 199 -25.34 -5.03 1.58
N ASP A 200 -25.43 -6.03 2.46
CA ASP A 200 -24.69 -7.31 2.36
C ASP A 200 -24.97 -8.07 1.07
N ALA A 201 -26.20 -8.01 0.56
CA ALA A 201 -26.57 -8.64 -0.71
C ALA A 201 -25.84 -7.98 -1.89
N ARG A 202 -25.79 -6.64 -1.94
CA ARG A 202 -25.06 -5.88 -2.96
C ARG A 202 -23.56 -6.13 -2.85
N ALA A 203 -23.01 -6.12 -1.64
CA ALA A 203 -21.62 -6.41 -1.36
C ALA A 203 -21.22 -7.81 -1.85
N THR A 204 -22.00 -8.83 -1.48
CA THR A 204 -21.76 -10.23 -1.86
C THR A 204 -21.81 -10.42 -3.38
N ASN A 205 -22.84 -9.88 -4.03
CA ASN A 205 -22.98 -9.99 -5.49
C ASN A 205 -21.83 -9.27 -6.23
N THR A 206 -21.43 -8.10 -5.75
CA THR A 206 -20.33 -7.33 -6.36
C THR A 206 -18.99 -8.03 -6.15
N LEU A 207 -18.72 -8.54 -4.95
CA LEU A 207 -17.51 -9.33 -4.65
C LEU A 207 -17.43 -10.59 -5.51
N ASN A 208 -18.54 -11.32 -5.66
CA ASN A 208 -18.58 -12.51 -6.51
C ASN A 208 -18.27 -12.17 -7.97
N LYS A 209 -18.81 -11.06 -8.49
CA LYS A 209 -18.48 -10.57 -9.84
C LYS A 209 -16.99 -10.25 -9.97
N LEU A 210 -16.39 -9.56 -8.98
CA LEU A 210 -14.95 -9.29 -8.95
C LEU A 210 -14.11 -10.58 -8.97
N LEU A 211 -14.47 -11.57 -8.16
CA LEU A 211 -13.75 -12.84 -8.04
C LEU A 211 -13.92 -13.75 -9.27
N GLN A 212 -14.98 -13.55 -10.05
CA GLN A 212 -15.20 -14.20 -11.35
C GLN A 212 -14.32 -13.59 -12.45
N GLN A 213 -14.01 -12.29 -12.37
CA GLN A 213 -13.15 -11.58 -13.32
C GLN A 213 -11.66 -11.70 -12.99
N ALA A 214 -11.31 -12.39 -11.90
CA ALA A 214 -9.92 -12.56 -11.50
C ALA A 214 -9.21 -13.61 -12.37
N ASP A 215 -7.97 -13.32 -12.75
CA ASP A 215 -7.05 -14.30 -13.31
C ASP A 215 -6.52 -15.22 -12.19
N LYS A 216 -6.56 -16.53 -12.42
CA LYS A 216 -6.27 -17.58 -11.43
C LYS A 216 -5.19 -18.52 -11.96
N ASN A 217 -3.95 -18.06 -11.89
CA ASN A 217 -2.79 -18.78 -12.38
C ASN A 217 -1.79 -19.10 -11.25
N GLY A 218 -1.23 -20.32 -11.25
CA GLY A 218 -0.20 -20.72 -10.29
C GLY A 218 -0.60 -20.68 -8.80
N GLY A 219 -1.90 -20.75 -8.52
CA GLY A 219 -2.44 -20.59 -7.15
C GLY A 219 -2.41 -19.16 -6.62
N LEU A 220 -2.33 -18.18 -7.52
CA LEU A 220 -2.50 -16.76 -7.26
C LEU A 220 -3.88 -16.31 -7.76
N THR A 221 -4.40 -15.22 -7.21
CA THR A 221 -5.60 -14.55 -7.72
C THR A 221 -5.26 -13.09 -7.96
N THR A 222 -5.41 -12.64 -9.20
CA THR A 222 -4.97 -11.32 -9.68
C THR A 222 -6.04 -10.67 -10.55
N TRP A 223 -5.93 -9.36 -10.76
CA TRP A 223 -6.82 -8.62 -11.66
C TRP A 223 -6.00 -7.83 -12.68
N ASP A 224 -6.61 -7.55 -13.83
CA ASP A 224 -5.96 -6.89 -14.97
C ASP A 224 -5.42 -5.48 -14.66
N ASP A 225 -5.95 -4.82 -13.62
CA ASP A 225 -5.46 -3.53 -13.18
C ASP A 225 -4.12 -3.62 -12.41
N GLY A 226 -3.75 -4.82 -11.96
CA GLY A 226 -2.55 -5.07 -11.17
C GLY A 226 -2.48 -4.29 -9.85
N LYS A 227 -3.60 -3.74 -9.36
CA LYS A 227 -3.58 -2.83 -8.22
C LYS A 227 -3.69 -3.56 -6.88
N THR A 228 -2.87 -3.14 -5.92
CA THR A 228 -2.83 -3.74 -4.58
C THR A 228 -4.04 -3.38 -3.72
N ASP A 229 -4.66 -2.23 -3.95
CA ASP A 229 -5.91 -1.84 -3.28
C ASP A 229 -7.09 -2.71 -3.69
N THR A 230 -7.24 -3.07 -4.97
CA THR A 230 -8.27 -4.01 -5.46
C THR A 230 -8.25 -5.31 -4.63
N ALA A 231 -7.06 -5.89 -4.45
CA ALA A 231 -6.87 -7.08 -3.62
C ALA A 231 -7.16 -6.84 -2.13
N GLY A 232 -6.68 -5.72 -1.58
CA GLY A 232 -6.93 -5.36 -0.19
C GLY A 232 -8.42 -5.16 0.12
N TYR A 233 -9.16 -4.45 -0.74
CA TYR A 233 -10.60 -4.26 -0.61
C TYR A 233 -11.37 -5.58 -0.75
N ALA A 234 -10.94 -6.50 -1.62
CA ALA A 234 -11.56 -7.83 -1.69
C ALA A 234 -11.45 -8.57 -0.33
N ILE A 235 -10.25 -8.58 0.28
CA ILE A 235 -10.02 -9.19 1.60
C ILE A 235 -10.87 -8.49 2.69
N LEU A 236 -10.89 -7.15 2.69
CA LEU A 236 -11.67 -6.38 3.65
C LEU A 236 -13.18 -6.60 3.50
N THR A 237 -13.66 -6.77 2.27
CA THR A 237 -15.07 -7.11 2.00
C THR A 237 -15.40 -8.51 2.52
N MET A 238 -14.55 -9.50 2.25
CA MET A 238 -14.72 -10.86 2.78
C MET A 238 -14.81 -10.84 4.32
N LYS A 239 -13.94 -10.05 4.98
CA LYS A 239 -14.00 -9.86 6.43
C LYS A 239 -15.33 -9.21 6.86
N ALA A 240 -15.72 -8.11 6.22
CA ALA A 240 -16.91 -7.35 6.60
C ALA A 240 -18.19 -8.20 6.48
N LEU A 241 -18.26 -9.09 5.49
CA LEU A 241 -19.34 -10.06 5.29
C LEU A 241 -19.27 -11.29 6.20
N GLY A 242 -18.28 -11.38 7.09
CA GLY A 242 -18.09 -12.54 7.97
C GLY A 242 -17.70 -13.83 7.23
N GLN A 243 -17.12 -13.73 6.02
CA GLN A 243 -16.68 -14.88 5.25
C GLN A 243 -15.40 -15.49 5.83
N ASN A 244 -15.13 -16.76 5.46
CA ASN A 244 -13.88 -17.42 5.84
C ASN A 244 -12.68 -16.78 5.12
N LEU A 245 -11.86 -16.04 5.87
CA LEU A 245 -10.67 -15.38 5.34
C LEU A 245 -9.59 -16.36 4.82
N GLY A 246 -9.63 -17.64 5.21
CA GLY A 246 -8.75 -18.65 4.62
C GLY A 246 -8.91 -18.78 3.11
N ALA A 247 -10.11 -18.52 2.57
CA ALA A 247 -10.35 -18.52 1.12
C ALA A 247 -9.63 -17.37 0.39
N ALA A 248 -9.18 -16.34 1.11
CA ALA A 248 -8.41 -15.24 0.55
C ALA A 248 -6.92 -15.57 0.35
N GLN A 249 -6.45 -16.76 0.75
CA GLN A 249 -5.04 -17.16 0.63
C GLN A 249 -4.44 -16.91 -0.77
N PRO A 250 -5.10 -17.24 -1.90
CA PRO A 250 -4.55 -16.95 -3.23
C PRO A 250 -4.36 -15.46 -3.52
N ILE A 251 -5.25 -14.60 -2.99
CA ILE A 251 -5.18 -13.14 -3.10
C ILE A 251 -4.00 -12.63 -2.25
N VAL A 252 -3.90 -13.12 -1.02
CA VAL A 252 -2.81 -12.76 -0.07
C VAL A 252 -1.45 -13.14 -0.63
N ARG A 253 -1.31 -14.34 -1.21
CA ARG A 253 -0.06 -14.80 -1.82
C ARG A 253 0.44 -13.86 -2.91
N TRP A 254 -0.46 -13.34 -3.75
CA TRP A 254 -0.10 -12.34 -4.75
C TRP A 254 0.22 -10.99 -4.12
N LEU A 255 -0.61 -10.54 -3.19
CA LEU A 255 -0.44 -9.24 -2.53
C LEU A 255 0.92 -9.13 -1.81
N MET A 256 1.35 -10.23 -1.16
CA MET A 256 2.68 -10.33 -0.55
C MET A 256 3.81 -10.12 -1.56
N GLN A 257 3.67 -10.57 -2.82
CA GLN A 257 4.69 -10.35 -3.85
C GLN A 257 4.78 -8.87 -4.24
N GLN A 258 3.65 -8.17 -4.25
CA GLN A 258 3.58 -6.75 -4.64
C GLN A 258 4.12 -5.81 -3.56
N VAL A 259 3.70 -6.05 -2.31
CA VAL A 259 4.21 -5.32 -1.14
C VAL A 259 5.72 -5.52 -1.01
N PHE A 260 6.18 -6.74 -1.30
CA PHE A 260 7.58 -7.11 -1.23
C PHE A 260 8.47 -6.50 -2.34
N ALA A 261 7.95 -6.32 -3.56
CA ALA A 261 8.73 -5.78 -4.68
C ALA A 261 9.14 -4.31 -4.46
N ARG A 262 8.55 -3.61 -3.49
CA ARG A 262 8.72 -2.19 -3.22
C ARG A 262 9.60 -1.93 -1.99
N TYR A 263 10.81 -2.47 -1.95
CA TYR A 263 11.86 -1.87 -1.12
C TYR A 263 12.33 -0.59 -1.83
N SER A 264 11.55 0.49 -1.66
CA SER A 264 11.92 1.91 -1.79
C SER A 264 10.82 2.75 -2.48
N PHE A 265 10.37 3.78 -1.75
CA PHE A 265 9.77 5.04 -2.27
C PHE A 265 8.31 5.14 -2.76
N SER A 266 7.40 4.19 -2.54
CA SER A 266 5.97 4.43 -2.91
C SER A 266 4.95 3.99 -1.87
N TYR A 267 5.08 4.50 -0.64
CA TYR A 267 3.93 4.54 0.26
C TYR A 267 2.80 5.30 -0.45
N SER A 268 1.64 4.68 -0.55
CA SER A 268 0.45 5.20 -1.23
C SER A 268 -0.80 4.69 -0.54
N GLN A 269 -1.95 5.22 -0.91
CA GLN A 269 -3.22 4.72 -0.39
C GLN A 269 -3.37 3.20 -0.66
N ALA A 270 -2.97 2.75 -1.84
CA ALA A 270 -3.06 1.35 -2.22
C ALA A 270 -2.18 0.41 -1.39
N TYR A 271 -1.01 0.89 -0.96
CA TYR A 271 -0.18 0.17 0.00
C TYR A 271 -0.84 0.12 1.39
N SER A 272 -1.41 1.24 1.87
CA SER A 272 -2.07 1.26 3.19
C SER A 272 -3.29 0.31 3.25
N VAL A 273 -4.07 0.20 2.17
CA VAL A 273 -5.19 -0.74 2.05
C VAL A 273 -4.71 -2.19 1.98
N ALA A 274 -3.61 -2.44 1.26
CA ALA A 274 -2.99 -3.76 1.25
C ALA A 274 -2.56 -4.19 2.65
N VAL A 275 -1.83 -3.34 3.39
CA VAL A 275 -1.43 -3.61 4.77
C VAL A 275 -2.66 -3.83 5.67
N GLN A 276 -3.70 -3.00 5.51
CA GLN A 276 -4.95 -3.18 6.24
C GLN A 276 -5.55 -4.58 6.01
N GLY A 277 -5.71 -5.00 4.75
CA GLY A 277 -6.21 -6.33 4.41
C GLY A 277 -5.32 -7.46 4.94
N LEU A 278 -3.99 -7.32 4.83
CA LEU A 278 -3.02 -8.29 5.35
C LEU A 278 -3.09 -8.42 6.87
N THR A 279 -3.24 -7.31 7.61
CA THR A 279 -3.41 -7.36 9.06
C THR A 279 -4.67 -8.10 9.46
N GLU A 280 -5.78 -7.89 8.75
CA GLU A 280 -7.04 -8.56 9.04
C GLU A 280 -7.02 -10.05 8.70
N TYR A 281 -6.39 -10.42 7.58
CA TYR A 281 -6.15 -11.83 7.25
C TYR A 281 -5.25 -12.50 8.28
N SER A 282 -4.16 -11.84 8.68
CA SER A 282 -3.14 -12.41 9.57
C SER A 282 -3.70 -12.73 10.95
N ARG A 283 -4.67 -11.95 11.45
CA ARG A 283 -5.35 -12.23 12.72
C ARG A 283 -6.06 -13.57 12.74
N VAL A 284 -6.49 -14.07 11.58
CA VAL A 284 -7.16 -15.37 11.45
C VAL A 284 -6.14 -16.45 11.08
N ALA A 285 -5.28 -16.19 10.10
CA ALA A 285 -4.34 -17.17 9.59
C ALA A 285 -3.26 -17.56 10.61
N PHE A 286 -2.82 -16.64 11.47
CA PHE A 286 -1.75 -16.85 12.45
C PHE A 286 -2.25 -16.85 13.89
N ALA A 287 -3.54 -17.13 14.10
CA ALA A 287 -4.14 -17.26 15.42
C ALA A 287 -3.68 -18.51 16.19
N THR A 288 -3.24 -19.55 15.47
CA THR A 288 -2.75 -20.79 16.08
C THR A 288 -1.25 -20.65 16.37
N PRO A 289 -0.78 -21.07 17.56
CA PRO A 289 0.64 -21.09 17.87
C PRO A 289 1.47 -21.82 16.81
N THR A 290 2.54 -21.17 16.39
CA THR A 290 3.49 -21.59 15.37
C THR A 290 4.64 -22.32 16.05
N ASP A 291 4.92 -23.51 15.56
CA ASP A 291 6.10 -24.32 15.86
C ASP A 291 6.43 -25.11 14.59
N LEU A 292 7.28 -24.52 13.76
CA LEU A 292 7.64 -24.98 12.44
C LEU A 292 9.14 -25.17 12.37
N THR A 293 9.57 -26.33 11.91
CA THR A 293 10.94 -26.52 11.45
C THR A 293 10.90 -26.95 10.00
N VAL A 294 11.45 -26.10 9.13
CA VAL A 294 11.44 -26.28 7.68
C VAL A 294 12.86 -26.49 7.21
N THR A 295 13.08 -27.61 6.54
CA THR A 295 14.37 -27.92 5.92
C THR A 295 14.23 -27.69 4.43
N VAL A 296 15.10 -26.87 3.86
CA VAL A 296 15.15 -26.60 2.43
C VAL A 296 16.45 -27.15 1.87
N GLU A 297 16.35 -27.97 0.83
CA GLU A 297 17.49 -28.55 0.14
C GLU A 297 17.44 -28.25 -1.37
N ASP A 298 18.61 -28.18 -1.99
CA ASP A 298 18.73 -28.07 -3.44
C ASP A 298 19.00 -29.46 -4.03
N SER A 299 17.96 -30.08 -4.58
CA SER A 299 17.95 -31.45 -5.10
C SER A 299 18.91 -31.65 -6.27
N GLN A 300 19.41 -30.56 -6.89
CA GLN A 300 20.41 -30.64 -7.96
C GLN A 300 21.84 -30.88 -7.43
N SER A 301 22.10 -30.70 -6.13
CA SER A 301 23.45 -30.94 -5.59
C SER A 301 23.43 -31.65 -4.25
N GLY A 302 24.06 -32.83 -4.19
CA GLY A 302 24.49 -33.43 -2.93
C GLY A 302 25.65 -32.68 -2.24
N ALA A 303 26.01 -31.47 -2.70
CA ALA A 303 27.16 -30.69 -2.24
C ALA A 303 26.80 -29.49 -1.35
N THR A 304 25.53 -29.07 -1.31
CA THR A 304 25.09 -27.97 -0.44
C THR A 304 24.34 -28.56 0.75
N PRO A 305 24.77 -28.33 2.00
CA PRO A 305 24.04 -28.79 3.17
C PRO A 305 22.60 -28.25 3.14
N PRO A 306 21.60 -29.05 3.55
CA PRO A 306 20.25 -28.56 3.75
C PRO A 306 20.24 -27.40 4.74
N GLU A 307 19.45 -26.37 4.45
CA GLU A 307 19.28 -25.22 5.34
C GLU A 307 18.00 -25.42 6.16
N THR A 308 18.13 -25.36 7.48
CA THR A 308 16.99 -25.51 8.40
C THR A 308 16.57 -24.16 8.97
N PHE A 309 15.28 -23.88 8.92
CA PHE A 309 14.66 -22.69 9.49
C PHE A 309 13.70 -23.10 10.60
N ALA A 310 13.96 -22.63 11.81
CA ALA A 310 13.07 -22.81 12.94
C ALA A 310 12.24 -21.54 13.14
N VAL A 311 10.91 -21.71 13.15
CA VAL A 311 9.94 -20.65 13.39
C VAL A 311 9.02 -21.04 14.53
N SER A 312 9.02 -20.24 15.57
CA SER A 312 8.18 -20.36 16.74
C SER A 312 7.37 -19.08 16.95
N GLU A 313 6.45 -19.10 17.91
CA GLU A 313 5.71 -17.89 18.31
C GLU A 313 6.61 -16.70 18.67
N GLN A 314 7.81 -16.95 19.20
CA GLN A 314 8.74 -15.89 19.60
C GLN A 314 9.42 -15.21 18.41
N ASN A 315 9.52 -15.88 17.26
CA ASN A 315 10.25 -15.36 16.10
C ASN A 315 9.44 -15.36 14.79
N LYS A 316 8.12 -15.61 14.84
CA LYS A 316 7.27 -15.66 13.63
C LYS A 316 7.27 -14.37 12.82
N LEU A 317 7.43 -13.22 13.48
CA LEU A 317 7.55 -11.89 12.85
C LEU A 317 9.00 -11.53 12.47
N VAL A 318 9.98 -12.39 12.77
CA VAL A 318 11.37 -12.17 12.41
C VAL A 318 11.59 -12.72 11.00
N TYR A 319 11.93 -11.83 10.08
CA TYR A 319 12.36 -12.22 8.74
C TYR A 319 13.78 -12.82 8.82
N GLN A 320 13.88 -14.12 8.52
CA GLN A 320 15.15 -14.84 8.44
C GLN A 320 15.61 -14.91 6.98
N GLU A 321 16.90 -14.78 6.70
CA GLU A 321 17.40 -14.99 5.33
C GLU A 321 18.73 -15.73 5.25
N LYS A 322 18.88 -16.45 4.14
CA LYS A 322 20.09 -17.15 3.73
C LYS A 322 20.41 -16.83 2.29
N LEU A 323 21.66 -16.46 2.03
CA LEU A 323 22.17 -16.30 0.68
C LEU A 323 22.37 -17.67 0.04
N LEU A 324 21.86 -17.83 -1.17
CA LEU A 324 22.08 -19.02 -1.97
C LEU A 324 23.33 -18.83 -2.84
N ASN A 325 24.09 -19.91 -3.03
CA ASN A 325 25.31 -19.90 -3.86
C ASN A 325 24.95 -19.64 -5.33
N LYS A 326 25.62 -18.68 -5.99
CA LYS A 326 25.35 -18.31 -7.39
C LYS A 326 25.36 -19.55 -8.31
N ARG A 327 24.22 -19.83 -8.94
CA ARG A 327 24.02 -20.93 -9.89
C ARG A 327 23.10 -20.52 -11.05
N GLN A 328 23.11 -21.32 -12.12
CA GLN A 328 22.22 -21.12 -13.27
C GLN A 328 20.78 -21.55 -12.99
N SER A 329 20.61 -22.59 -12.16
CA SER A 329 19.31 -23.12 -11.72
C SER A 329 19.42 -23.61 -10.28
N TYR A 330 18.26 -23.73 -9.63
CA TYR A 330 18.06 -24.40 -8.35
C TYR A 330 16.84 -25.29 -8.48
N ASP A 331 16.84 -26.43 -7.79
CA ASP A 331 15.65 -27.25 -7.59
C ASP A 331 15.41 -27.36 -6.08
N LEU A 332 14.56 -26.49 -5.54
CA LEU A 332 14.40 -26.34 -4.10
C LEU A 332 13.25 -27.22 -3.61
N GLU A 333 13.57 -28.18 -2.76
CA GLU A 333 12.60 -28.97 -2.03
C GLU A 333 12.52 -28.51 -0.57
N ALA A 334 11.30 -28.31 -0.06
CA ALA A 334 11.06 -27.88 1.30
C ALA A 334 10.27 -28.95 2.06
N THR A 335 10.81 -29.43 3.17
CA THR A 335 10.20 -30.46 4.01
C THR A 335 9.89 -29.91 5.40
N LEU A 336 8.75 -30.34 5.97
CA LEU A 336 8.33 -30.01 7.33
C LEU A 336 8.69 -31.16 8.26
N ASN A 337 9.32 -30.85 9.40
CA ASN A 337 9.56 -31.86 10.43
C ASN A 337 8.23 -32.40 10.99
N LYS A 338 8.21 -33.69 11.34
CA LYS A 338 7.03 -34.32 11.94
C LYS A 338 6.61 -33.58 13.21
N GLY A 339 5.33 -33.23 13.30
CA GLY A 339 4.78 -32.48 14.43
C GLY A 339 4.80 -30.96 14.27
N SER A 340 5.35 -30.44 13.17
CA SER A 340 5.28 -29.01 12.82
C SER A 340 3.81 -28.54 12.73
N LYS A 341 3.52 -27.37 13.31
CA LYS A 341 2.19 -26.73 13.33
C LYS A 341 2.31 -25.23 13.05
N GLY A 342 1.37 -24.69 12.30
CA GLY A 342 1.29 -23.26 11.99
C GLY A 342 1.45 -22.99 10.49
N CYS A 343 1.67 -21.73 10.16
CA CYS A 343 1.87 -21.26 8.80
C CYS A 343 3.25 -20.60 8.67
N ALA A 344 3.85 -20.72 7.49
CA ALA A 344 5.07 -19.99 7.15
C ALA A 344 5.05 -19.59 5.69
N ALA A 345 5.80 -18.55 5.38
CA ALA A 345 6.04 -18.10 4.03
C ALA A 345 7.52 -18.24 3.68
N VAL A 346 7.76 -18.83 2.51
CA VAL A 346 9.08 -18.99 1.90
C VAL A 346 9.18 -18.02 0.74
N GLN A 347 10.30 -17.31 0.66
CA GLN A 347 10.54 -16.37 -0.42
C GLN A 347 11.90 -16.59 -1.06
N VAL A 348 11.94 -16.59 -2.39
CA VAL A 348 13.19 -16.59 -3.15
C VAL A 348 13.32 -15.23 -3.83
N LYS A 349 14.47 -14.59 -3.59
CA LYS A 349 14.85 -13.32 -4.23
C LYS A 349 16.10 -13.57 -5.02
N TYR A 350 16.15 -13.03 -6.23
CA TYR A 350 17.33 -13.05 -7.07
C TYR A 350 17.68 -11.61 -7.44
N TYR A 351 18.94 -11.26 -7.23
CA TYR A 351 19.49 -9.96 -7.61
C TYR A 351 20.46 -10.18 -8.76
N TYR A 352 20.30 -9.42 -9.84
CA TYR A 352 21.15 -9.51 -11.01
C TYR A 352 21.51 -8.11 -11.51
N ASN A 353 22.72 -7.99 -12.06
CA ASN A 353 23.15 -6.76 -12.72
C ASN A 353 22.82 -6.88 -14.20
N SER A 354 22.07 -5.93 -14.74
CA SER A 354 21.86 -5.79 -16.17
C SER A 354 22.78 -4.69 -16.72
N LYS A 355 23.48 -4.97 -17.83
CA LYS A 355 24.26 -3.93 -18.54
C LYS A 355 23.38 -2.93 -19.27
N ASN A 356 22.20 -3.38 -19.68
CA ASN A 356 21.23 -2.56 -20.37
C ASN A 356 20.16 -2.13 -19.38
N SER A 357 19.80 -0.85 -19.39
CA SER A 357 18.59 -0.39 -18.73
C SER A 357 17.40 -1.19 -19.29
N PRO A 358 16.46 -1.64 -18.45
CA PRO A 358 15.22 -2.22 -18.94
C PRO A 358 14.54 -1.23 -19.89
N VAL A 359 13.93 -1.73 -20.96
CA VAL A 359 13.12 -0.89 -21.84
C VAL A 359 11.86 -0.51 -21.06
N HIS A 360 11.89 0.66 -20.43
CA HIS A 360 10.72 1.21 -19.76
C HIS A 360 9.83 1.86 -20.82
N LYS A 361 8.64 1.28 -21.02
CA LYS A 361 7.58 1.91 -21.80
C LYS A 361 7.00 3.10 -21.03
N GLY A 362 6.54 4.13 -21.73
CA GLY A 362 5.86 5.26 -21.14
C GLY A 362 6.73 6.46 -20.76
N LEU A 363 8.00 6.30 -20.35
CA LEU A 363 8.86 7.42 -19.94
C LEU A 363 10.22 7.35 -20.65
N GLN A 364 10.61 8.44 -21.31
CA GLN A 364 11.94 8.62 -21.84
C GLN A 364 12.69 9.66 -21.01
N VAL A 365 13.86 9.28 -20.52
CA VAL A 365 14.77 10.17 -19.78
C VAL A 365 16.07 10.29 -20.57
N ASN A 366 16.55 11.52 -20.72
CA ASN A 366 17.86 11.83 -21.27
C ASN A 366 18.63 12.70 -20.27
N ALA A 367 19.89 12.38 -20.05
CA ALA A 367 20.75 13.14 -19.14
C ALA A 367 22.07 13.44 -19.85
N THR A 368 22.46 14.71 -19.86
CA THR A 368 23.74 15.16 -20.40
C THR A 368 24.53 15.88 -19.32
N SER A 369 25.85 15.69 -19.31
CA SER A 369 26.74 16.34 -18.36
C SER A 369 27.71 17.27 -19.09
N SER A 370 27.95 18.45 -18.54
CA SER A 370 29.01 19.36 -18.98
C SER A 370 29.88 19.78 -17.79
N SER A 371 31.18 19.95 -18.01
CA SER A 371 32.10 20.46 -16.98
C SER A 371 32.01 21.98 -16.97
N VAL A 372 31.69 22.53 -15.79
CA VAL A 372 31.75 23.97 -15.54
C VAL A 372 33.17 24.34 -15.13
N ASP A 373 33.77 23.53 -14.24
CA ASP A 373 35.17 23.62 -13.82
C ASP A 373 35.70 22.24 -13.35
N CYS A 374 36.90 22.20 -12.75
CA CYS A 374 37.55 20.97 -12.28
C CYS A 374 36.81 20.23 -11.16
N GLY A 375 35.92 20.89 -10.43
CA GLY A 375 35.13 20.30 -9.33
C GLY A 375 33.62 20.27 -9.58
N THR A 376 33.14 20.99 -10.59
CA THR A 376 31.71 21.22 -10.82
C THR A 376 31.26 20.65 -12.17
N LEU A 377 30.24 19.79 -12.12
CA LEU A 377 29.53 19.27 -13.28
C LEU A 377 28.12 19.84 -13.31
N ALA A 378 27.73 20.42 -14.45
CA ALA A 378 26.33 20.75 -14.73
C ALA A 378 25.65 19.53 -15.35
N LEU A 379 24.49 19.16 -14.79
CA LEU A 379 23.68 18.04 -15.26
C LEU A 379 22.37 18.58 -15.83
N ASP A 380 22.16 18.38 -17.14
CA ASP A 380 20.89 18.69 -17.81
C ASP A 380 20.09 17.40 -17.96
N ILE A 381 18.91 17.37 -17.33
CA ILE A 381 18.06 16.18 -17.29
C ILE A 381 16.71 16.50 -17.90
N CYS A 382 16.37 15.80 -18.98
CA CYS A 382 15.13 15.95 -19.72
C CYS A 382 14.33 14.65 -19.64
N ALA A 383 13.09 14.73 -19.16
CA ALA A 383 12.16 13.62 -19.16
C ALA A 383 10.92 13.93 -20.00
N ARG A 384 10.40 12.94 -20.72
CA ARG A 384 9.12 13.05 -21.44
C ARG A 384 8.29 11.77 -21.32
N TYR A 385 6.99 11.95 -21.16
CA TYR A 385 6.03 10.85 -21.25
C TYR A 385 5.73 10.55 -22.73
N THR A 386 5.74 9.28 -23.13
CA THR A 386 5.67 8.87 -24.54
C THR A 386 4.35 8.20 -24.93
N GLU A 387 3.42 8.01 -24.00
CA GLU A 387 2.18 7.23 -24.20
C GLU A 387 0.91 8.11 -24.15
N GLY A 388 0.99 9.31 -24.72
CA GLY A 388 -0.12 10.27 -24.80
C GLY A 388 -0.08 11.28 -23.65
N PHE A 389 -1.17 11.39 -22.89
CA PHE A 389 -1.27 12.34 -21.78
C PHE A 389 -0.91 11.66 -20.46
N LEU A 390 0.04 12.26 -19.73
CA LEU A 390 0.36 11.83 -18.39
C LEU A 390 -0.80 12.21 -17.44
N SER A 391 -1.50 11.21 -16.93
CA SER A 391 -2.65 11.38 -16.03
C SER A 391 -2.29 11.28 -14.54
N SER A 392 -0.99 11.16 -14.22
CA SER A 392 -0.48 10.92 -12.87
C SER A 392 0.82 11.70 -12.60
N ALA A 393 1.24 11.78 -11.33
CA ALA A 393 2.54 12.35 -10.99
C ALA A 393 3.70 11.42 -11.43
N ALA A 394 4.81 12.00 -11.89
CA ALA A 394 6.04 11.28 -12.19
C ALA A 394 7.16 11.72 -11.25
N VAL A 395 8.05 10.79 -10.88
CA VAL A 395 9.23 11.06 -10.06
C VAL A 395 10.47 10.76 -10.90
N VAL A 396 11.44 11.68 -10.85
CA VAL A 396 12.76 11.48 -11.44
C VAL A 396 13.76 11.29 -10.31
N GLU A 397 14.34 10.11 -10.21
CA GLU A 397 15.41 9.79 -9.25
C GLU A 397 16.77 9.90 -9.93
N ILE A 398 17.68 10.67 -9.33
CA ILE A 398 19.00 10.95 -9.88
C ILE A 398 20.05 10.37 -8.92
N SER A 399 20.73 9.32 -9.36
CA SER A 399 21.89 8.78 -8.65
C SER A 399 23.15 9.48 -9.12
N LEU A 400 23.80 10.22 -8.22
CA LEU A 400 25.04 10.94 -8.50
C LEU A 400 26.25 10.00 -8.52
N LEU A 401 27.31 10.43 -9.20
CA LEU A 401 28.60 9.75 -9.18
C LEU A 401 29.20 9.78 -7.76
N THR A 402 29.87 8.70 -7.38
CA THR A 402 30.57 8.62 -6.09
C THR A 402 31.52 9.80 -5.91
N GLY A 403 31.39 10.52 -4.80
CA GLY A 403 32.21 11.70 -4.47
C GLY A 403 31.61 13.04 -4.91
N PHE A 404 30.48 13.04 -5.63
CA PHE A 404 29.72 14.25 -5.97
C PHE A 404 28.51 14.42 -5.06
N SER A 405 28.14 15.68 -4.81
CA SER A 405 26.87 16.08 -4.18
C SER A 405 26.17 17.09 -5.08
N ALA A 406 24.84 17.13 -5.03
CA ALA A 406 24.07 18.17 -5.71
C ALA A 406 24.27 19.53 -5.01
N ASP A 407 24.18 20.61 -5.77
CA ASP A 407 23.99 21.95 -5.21
C ASP A 407 22.50 22.17 -4.93
N ASP A 408 22.13 22.18 -3.65
CA ASP A 408 20.75 22.34 -3.19
C ASP A 408 20.08 23.64 -3.65
N GLN A 409 20.86 24.69 -4.01
CA GLN A 409 20.28 25.92 -4.54
C GLN A 409 19.77 25.75 -5.97
N SER A 410 20.50 25.00 -6.80
CA SER A 410 20.10 24.76 -8.19
C SER A 410 18.85 23.89 -8.34
N LEU A 411 18.44 23.18 -7.27
CA LEU A 411 17.22 22.37 -7.24
C LEU A 411 15.96 23.12 -6.78
N LYS A 412 16.09 24.38 -6.35
CA LYS A 412 14.98 25.21 -5.85
C LYS A 412 14.41 26.17 -6.89
N GLU A 413 15.09 26.32 -8.01
CA GLU A 413 14.61 27.05 -9.20
C GLU A 413 13.76 26.13 -10.08
#